data_AF-A0A7J2TNV1-F1
#
_entry.id   AF-A0A7J2TNV1-F1
#
_cell.length_a   1.000
_cell.length_b   1.000
_cell.length_c   1.000
_cell.angle_alpha   90.00
_cell.angle_beta   90.00
_cell.angle_gamma   90.00
#
_symmetry.space_group_name_H-M   'P 1'
#
loop_
_entity.id
_entity.type
_entity.pdbx_description
1 polymer ?
#
loop_
_entity_poly.entity_id
_entity_poly.type
_entity_poly.pdbx_seq_one_letter_code
_entity_poly.pdbx_strand_id
1 'polypeptide(L)' 'MQEELGMSSEEGGFGLTLAEKFFGFILVIIGAIATYYTFTSIDTLGAFTGFFGFLSILPIVVGIILVTAKTEQ' A
#
# COMPACT_ATOMS: atom_id res chain seq x y z
N MET A 1 -2.94 40.01 20.92
CA MET A 1 -3.75 38.82 20.59
C MET A 1 -3.84 38.68 19.07
N GLN A 2 -2.72 38.36 18.42
CA GLN A 2 -2.61 38.08 16.98
C GLN A 2 -1.69 36.85 16.78
N GLU A 3 -1.67 35.94 17.76
CA GLU A 3 -0.71 34.82 17.81
C GLU A 3 -1.40 33.46 17.64
N GLU A 4 -2.72 33.42 17.45
CA GLU A 4 -3.51 32.17 17.44
C GLU A 4 -3.90 31.68 16.03
N LEU A 5 -3.54 32.40 14.96
CA LEU A 5 -4.00 32.09 13.59
C LEU A 5 -2.96 31.43 12.68
N GLY A 6 -1.82 30.98 13.22
CA GLY A 6 -0.74 30.38 12.42
C GLY A 6 -0.57 28.86 12.51
N MET A 7 -1.32 28.15 13.35
CA MET A 7 -0.93 26.79 13.79
C MET A 7 -1.66 25.61 13.14
N SER A 8 -2.49 25.80 12.10
CA SER A 8 -3.28 24.69 11.55
C SER A 8 -2.92 24.24 10.11
N SER A 9 -1.91 24.86 9.48
CA SER A 9 -1.62 24.60 8.06
C SER A 9 -0.43 23.65 7.79
N GLU A 10 0.46 23.45 8.77
CA GLU A 10 1.70 22.67 8.57
C GLU A 10 1.59 21.18 8.98
N GLU A 11 0.57 20.79 9.74
CA GLU A 11 0.48 19.44 10.34
C GLU A 11 -0.20 18.40 9.44
N GLY A 12 -0.90 18.84 8.37
CA GLY A 12 -1.62 17.95 7.46
C GLY A 12 -0.71 17.15 6.51
N GLY A 13 0.42 17.74 6.07
CA GLY A 13 1.28 17.14 5.04
C GLY A 13 2.13 15.96 5.56
N PHE A 14 2.65 16.09 6.78
CA PHE A 14 3.52 15.07 7.37
C PHE A 14 2.75 13.78 7.71
N GLY A 15 1.58 13.92 8.35
CA GLY A 15 0.74 12.78 8.72
C GLY A 15 0.22 12.00 7.51
N LEU A 16 -0.18 12.71 6.46
CA LEU A 16 -0.63 12.10 5.21
C LEU A 16 0.49 11.32 4.53
N THR A 17 1.68 11.93 4.40
CA THR A 17 2.86 11.28 3.79
C THR A 17 3.25 10.00 4.55
N LEU A 18 3.21 10.03 5.89
CA LEU A 18 3.52 8.86 6.71
C LEU A 18 2.47 7.75 6.54
N ALA A 19 1.19 8.13 6.52
CA ALA A 19 0.09 7.20 6.30
C ALA A 19 0.19 6.52 4.92
N GLU A 20 0.45 7.27 3.85
CA GLU A 20 0.64 6.74 2.49
C GLU A 20 1.71 5.64 2.45
N LYS A 21 2.87 5.90 3.04
CA LYS A 21 3.97 4.93 3.09
C LYS A 21 3.64 3.71 3.93
N PHE A 22 2.98 3.91 5.07
CA PHE A 22 2.58 2.82 5.97
C PHE A 22 1.55 1.89 5.30
N PHE A 23 0.49 2.46 4.71
CA PHE A 23 -0.50 1.68 3.98
C PHE A 23 0.08 1.03 2.73
N GLY A 24 0.96 1.72 2.01
CA GLY A 24 1.69 1.15 0.89
C GLY A 24 2.50 -0.09 1.28
N PHE A 25 3.23 0.00 2.39
CA PHE A 25 4.00 -1.14 2.92
C PHE A 25 3.11 -2.31 3.34
N ILE A 26 1.98 -2.05 4.00
CA ILE A 26 0.99 -3.06 4.34
C ILE A 26 0.47 -3.76 3.07
N LEU A 27 0.14 -3.01 2.02
CA LEU A 27 -0.33 -3.59 0.76
C LEU A 27 0.72 -4.50 0.11
N VAL A 28 2.00 -4.10 0.14
CA VAL A 28 3.09 -4.96 -0.34
C VAL A 28 3.14 -6.27 0.44
N ILE A 29 3.06 -6.22 1.77
CA ILE A 29 3.05 -7.42 2.62
C ILE A 29 1.84 -8.31 2.30
N ILE A 30 0.64 -7.74 2.22
CA ILE A 30 -0.57 -8.49 1.91
C ILE A 30 -0.46 -9.16 0.53
N GLY A 31 0.03 -8.43 -0.47
CA GLY A 31 0.25 -8.98 -1.81
C GLY A 31 1.30 -10.10 -1.84
N ALA A 32 2.39 -9.95 -1.10
CA ALA A 32 3.42 -10.98 -0.96
C ALA A 32 2.85 -12.25 -0.29
N ILE A 33 2.07 -12.09 0.78
CA ILE A 33 1.40 -13.21 1.47
C ILE A 33 0.38 -13.88 0.54
N ALA A 34 -0.44 -13.11 -0.18
CA ALA A 34 -1.40 -13.63 -1.15
C ALA A 34 -0.70 -14.42 -2.28
N THR A 35 0.45 -13.93 -2.74
CA THR A 35 1.29 -14.60 -3.74
C THR A 35 1.83 -15.92 -3.19
N TYR A 36 2.36 -15.92 -1.97
CA TYR A 36 2.83 -17.13 -1.29
C TYR A 36 1.72 -18.17 -1.15
N TYR A 37 0.53 -17.78 -0.69
CA TYR A 37 -0.60 -18.69 -0.56
C TYR A 37 -1.11 -19.20 -1.91
N THR A 38 -1.06 -18.38 -2.96
CA THR A 38 -1.42 -18.81 -4.32
C THR A 38 -0.48 -19.91 -4.81
N PHE A 39 0.84 -19.75 -4.66
CA PHE A 39 1.81 -20.73 -5.13
C PHE A 39 1.91 -21.97 -4.24
N THR A 40 1.61 -21.86 -2.95
CA THR A 40 1.53 -23.02 -2.06
C THR A 40 0.21 -23.79 -2.21
N SER A 41 -0.80 -23.21 -2.87
CA SER A 41 -2.12 -23.81 -3.07
C SER A 41 -2.41 -24.19 -4.53
N ILE A 42 -1.39 -24.35 -5.38
CA ILE A 42 -1.57 -24.63 -6.82
C ILE A 42 -2.44 -25.87 -7.06
N ASP A 43 -2.23 -26.93 -6.28
CA ASP A 43 -3.01 -28.18 -6.41
C ASP A 43 -4.50 -27.97 -6.11
N THR A 44 -4.83 -27.02 -5.22
CA THR A 44 -6.20 -26.66 -4.85
C THR A 44 -6.82 -25.67 -5.84
N LEU A 45 -6.05 -24.68 -6.30
CA LEU A 45 -6.51 -23.65 -7.22
C LEU A 45 -6.65 -24.15 -8.66
N GLY A 46 -5.80 -25.10 -9.07
CA GLY A 46 -5.79 -25.69 -10.40
C GLY A 46 -5.80 -24.61 -11.49
N ALA A 47 -6.85 -24.60 -12.31
CA ALA A 47 -7.03 -23.66 -13.42
C ALA A 47 -7.11 -22.18 -12.97
N PHE A 48 -7.48 -21.91 -11.71
CA PHE A 48 -7.59 -20.55 -11.18
C PHE A 48 -6.27 -19.99 -10.63
N THR A 49 -5.17 -20.78 -10.65
CA THR A 49 -3.85 -20.34 -10.18
C THR A 49 -3.40 -19.03 -10.85
N GLY A 50 -3.60 -18.91 -12.17
CA GLY A 50 -3.24 -17.69 -12.90
C GLY A 50 -4.08 -16.47 -12.48
N PHE A 51 -5.37 -16.67 -12.17
CA PHE A 51 -6.26 -15.59 -11.75
C PHE A 51 -5.88 -15.05 -10.38
N PHE A 52 -5.67 -15.92 -9.38
CA PHE A 52 -5.23 -15.49 -8.05
C PHE A 52 -3.82 -14.95 -8.06
N GLY A 53 -2.93 -15.51 -8.90
CA GLY A 53 -1.59 -14.98 -9.09
C GLY A 53 -1.62 -13.57 -9.67
N PHE A 54 -2.49 -13.29 -10.65
CA PHE A 54 -2.69 -11.94 -11.16
C PHE A 54 -3.24 -11.00 -10.08
N LEU A 55 -4.27 -11.42 -9.33
CA LEU A 55 -4.87 -10.62 -8.26
C LEU A 55 -3.89 -10.31 -7.12
N SER A 56 -2.96 -11.21 -6.81
CA SER A 56 -1.98 -11.00 -5.73
C SER A 56 -0.90 -9.97 -6.10
N ILE A 57 -0.66 -9.73 -7.39
CA ILE A 57 0.28 -8.71 -7.87
C ILE A 57 -0.30 -7.29 -7.76
N LEU A 58 -1.62 -7.12 -7.92
CA LEU A 58 -2.27 -5.81 -7.84
C LEU A 58 -1.95 -5.04 -6.53
N PRO A 59 -2.13 -5.62 -5.33
CA PRO A 59 -1.78 -4.93 -4.08
C PRO A 59 -0.27 -4.67 -3.95
N ILE A 60 0.60 -5.49 -4.54
CA ILE A 60 2.03 -5.23 -4.57
C ILE A 60 2.33 -3.98 -5.40
N VAL A 61 1.77 -3.89 -6.60
CA VAL A 61 1.96 -2.74 -7.50
C VAL A 61 1.44 -1.46 -6.84
N VAL A 62 0.21 -1.48 -6.32
CA VAL A 62 -0.37 -0.33 -5.61
C VAL A 62 0.46 0.03 -4.38
N GLY A 63 0.89 -0.97 -3.61
CA GLY A 63 1.72 -0.75 -2.43
C GLY A 63 3.06 -0.11 -2.75
N ILE A 64 3.73 -0.56 -3.81
CA ILE A 64 4.98 0.05 -4.30
C ILE A 64 4.74 1.50 -4.74
N ILE A 65 3.65 1.76 -5.47
CA ILE A 65 3.30 3.13 -5.89
C ILE A 65 3.14 4.03 -4.66
N LEU A 66 2.40 3.60 -3.63
CA LEU A 66 2.21 4.40 -2.42
C LEU A 66 3.51 4.61 -1.62
N VAL A 67 4.37 3.60 -1.52
CA VAL A 67 5.66 3.72 -0.82
C VAL A 67 6.61 4.67 -1.55
N THR A 68 6.58 4.67 -2.89
CA THR A 68 7.49 5.46 -3.74
C THR A 68 6.92 6.80 -4.17
N ALA A 69 5.63 7.05 -3.92
CA ALA A 69 4.99 8.32 -4.21
C ALA A 69 5.78 9.46 -3.57
N LYS A 70 6.19 10.41 -4.43
CA LYS A 70 6.72 11.69 -3.96
C LYS A 70 5.52 12.56 -3.62
N THR A 71 5.27 12.73 -2.33
CA THR A 71 4.33 13.74 -1.86
C THR A 71 5.02 15.10 -2.07
N GLU A 72 4.56 15.87 -3.07
CA GLU A 72 4.92 17.28 -3.19
C GLU A 72 4.34 17.98 -1.95
N GLN A 73 5.23 18.56 -1.14
CA GLN A 73 4.87 19.38 0.01
C GLN A 73 4.60 20.81 -0.44
#